data_AF-A0AAU9ZN08-F1
#
_entry.id   AF-A0AAU9ZN08-F1
#
_cell.length_a   1.000
_cell.length_b   1.000
_cell.length_c   1.000
_cell.angle_alpha   90.00
_cell.angle_beta   90.00
_cell.angle_gamma   90.00
#
_symmetry.space_group_name_H-M   'P 1'
#
loop_
_entity.id
_entity.type
_entity.pdbx_description
1 polymer ?
#
loop_
_entity_poly.entity_id
_entity_poly.type
_entity_poly.pdbx_seq_one_letter_code
_entity_poly.pdbx_strand_id
1 'polypeptide(L)'
;MRRVAATLRGRARPRGRAGTTTTTPVPGNLTGTCAQLHPPPQGTLQVVRGNGTSLGTVLMFHCPSGHQMVGSGLLTCAWNGSMADWSSGSPVCKAVPPHETFGFKVAVIASIVSCAVILLMSMAFLTCCLLKCVKKSEERRAHRCSGVLPGGGPGCGVSYTCQAPWGSV
;
A
#
# COMPACT_ATOMS: atom_id res chain seq x y z
N MET A 1 69.93 55.20 43.20
CA MET A 1 69.06 54.16 43.76
C MET A 1 67.65 54.37 43.21
N ARG A 2 67.16 53.42 42.42
CA ARG A 2 65.92 53.50 41.63
C ARG A 2 64.71 53.22 42.53
N ARG A 3 63.73 54.12 42.57
CA ARG A 3 62.37 53.79 43.04
C ARG A 3 61.51 53.53 41.81
N VAL A 4 61.14 52.28 41.60
CA VAL A 4 60.20 51.86 40.56
C VAL A 4 58.86 51.64 41.24
N ALA A 5 57.84 52.40 40.81
CA ALA A 5 56.46 52.24 41.25
C ALA A 5 55.86 50.98 40.63
N ALA A 6 55.25 50.13 41.45
CA ALA A 6 54.53 48.94 41.00
C ALA A 6 53.13 49.33 40.50
N THR A 7 52.92 49.30 39.18
CA THR A 7 51.60 49.43 38.57
C THR A 7 50.84 48.10 38.65
N LEU A 8 49.76 48.08 39.44
CA LEU A 8 48.79 46.99 39.51
C LEU A 8 48.16 46.73 38.13
N ARG A 9 48.36 45.52 37.61
CA ARG A 9 47.74 45.01 36.37
C ARG A 9 46.25 44.74 36.60
N GLY A 10 45.39 45.69 36.25
CA GLY A 10 43.96 45.43 36.04
C GLY A 10 43.75 44.68 34.72
N ARG A 11 43.43 43.38 34.78
CA ARG A 11 42.91 42.63 33.63
C ARG A 11 41.46 43.06 33.37
N ALA A 12 41.25 44.00 32.45
CA ALA A 12 39.94 44.27 31.90
C ALA A 12 39.60 43.22 30.83
N ARG A 13 38.46 42.55 31.04
CA ARG A 13 37.85 41.49 30.24
C ARG A 13 37.54 42.01 28.81
N PRO A 14 37.89 41.30 27.72
CA PRO A 14 37.44 41.70 26.40
C PRO A 14 35.92 41.54 26.35
N ARG A 15 35.24 42.66 26.09
CA ARG A 15 33.80 42.76 25.90
C ARG A 15 33.47 41.94 24.65
N GLY A 16 32.94 40.74 24.86
CA GLY A 16 32.47 39.87 23.79
C GLY A 16 31.57 40.66 22.86
N ARG A 17 31.97 40.66 21.59
CA ARG A 17 31.20 41.18 20.47
C ARG A 17 29.80 40.58 20.58
N ALA A 18 28.79 41.42 20.79
CA ALA A 18 27.41 41.03 20.65
C ALA A 18 27.22 40.61 19.19
N GLY A 19 27.35 39.32 18.93
CA GLY A 19 26.80 38.74 17.73
C GLY A 19 25.32 39.04 17.77
N THR A 20 24.86 39.86 16.85
CA THR A 20 23.46 39.98 16.47
C THR A 20 23.05 38.62 15.91
N THR A 21 22.87 37.63 16.79
CA THR A 21 21.97 36.53 16.50
C THR A 21 20.60 37.17 16.47
N THR A 22 20.15 37.50 15.27
CA THR A 22 18.73 37.59 14.95
C THR A 22 18.14 36.21 15.21
N THR A 23 18.03 35.84 16.48
CA THR A 23 17.20 34.74 16.92
C THR A 23 15.81 35.32 16.92
N THR A 24 15.18 35.28 15.75
CA THR A 24 13.72 35.20 15.70
C THR A 24 13.31 34.18 16.76
N PRO A 25 12.52 34.54 17.78
CA PRO A 25 11.96 33.54 18.68
C PRO A 25 11.06 32.64 17.82
N VAL A 26 11.59 31.49 17.41
CA VAL A 26 10.75 30.39 16.97
C VAL A 26 9.83 30.12 18.15
N PRO A 27 8.50 30.10 17.98
CA PRO A 27 7.56 29.87 19.06
C PRO A 27 7.62 28.39 19.46
N GLY A 28 8.69 28.00 20.12
CA GLY A 28 8.80 26.74 20.80
C GLY A 28 7.93 26.79 22.04
N ASN A 29 6.88 25.99 22.05
CA ASN A 29 5.94 25.97 23.15
C ASN A 29 6.52 25.16 24.32
N LEU A 30 7.14 25.88 25.26
CA LEU A 30 7.73 25.31 26.48
C LEU A 30 6.69 24.67 27.42
N THR A 31 5.40 24.82 27.12
CA THR A 31 4.29 24.34 27.99
C THR A 31 3.94 22.86 27.80
N GLY A 32 4.71 22.10 27.03
CA GLY A 32 4.41 20.68 26.78
C GLY A 32 3.15 20.48 25.91
N THR A 33 2.83 21.44 25.06
CA THR A 33 1.75 21.34 24.07
C THR A 33 2.27 21.72 22.68
N CYS A 34 1.88 20.96 21.66
CA CYS A 34 2.25 21.23 20.28
C CYS A 34 1.41 22.36 19.68
N ALA A 35 1.92 22.96 18.60
CA ALA A 35 1.19 23.99 17.85
C ALA A 35 -0.15 23.44 17.32
N GLN A 36 -1.22 24.23 17.45
CA GLN A 36 -2.53 23.84 16.95
C GLN A 36 -2.54 23.81 15.42
N LEU A 37 -2.76 22.63 14.85
CA LEU A 37 -2.88 22.44 13.41
C LEU A 37 -4.34 22.62 12.98
N HIS A 38 -4.53 23.30 11.86
CA HIS A 38 -5.82 23.47 11.23
C HIS A 38 -5.96 22.47 10.06
N PRO A 39 -7.19 22.05 9.71
CA PRO A 39 -7.41 21.24 8.52
C PRO A 39 -6.84 21.92 7.27
N PRO A 40 -6.04 21.24 6.45
CA PRO A 40 -5.49 21.82 5.23
C PRO A 40 -6.60 22.05 4.19
N PRO A 41 -6.47 23.07 3.31
CA PRO A 41 -7.39 23.23 2.20
C PRO A 41 -7.37 21.98 1.33
N GLN A 42 -8.54 21.48 0.95
CA GLN A 42 -8.70 20.21 0.21
C GLN A 42 -8.26 18.97 1.01
N GLY A 43 -8.27 18.97 2.34
CA GLY A 43 -8.04 17.77 3.14
C GLY A 43 -8.87 17.77 4.43
N THR A 44 -8.91 16.63 5.11
CA THR A 44 -9.49 16.54 6.46
C THR A 44 -8.41 16.21 7.47
N LEU A 45 -8.54 16.77 8.67
CA LEU A 45 -7.70 16.48 9.82
C LEU A 45 -8.57 15.76 10.85
N GLN A 46 -8.10 14.61 11.34
CA GLN A 46 -8.77 13.80 12.33
C GLN A 46 -7.86 13.60 13.54
N VAL A 47 -8.41 13.77 14.74
CA VAL A 47 -7.71 13.46 15.99
C VAL A 47 -7.92 11.98 16.29
N VAL A 48 -6.88 11.18 16.11
CA VAL A 48 -6.93 9.73 16.39
C VAL A 48 -6.77 9.46 17.88
N ARG A 49 -5.96 10.28 18.57
CA ARG A 49 -5.68 10.13 19.99
C ARG A 49 -5.39 11.49 20.62
N GLY A 50 -5.84 11.71 21.85
CA GLY A 50 -5.58 12.93 22.61
C GLY A 50 -6.62 14.02 22.39
N ASN A 51 -6.23 15.27 22.59
CA ASN A 51 -7.11 16.45 22.55
C ASN A 51 -6.76 17.43 21.41
N GLY A 52 -5.85 17.05 20.51
CA GLY A 52 -5.44 17.86 19.35
C GLY A 52 -4.11 18.59 19.52
N THR A 53 -3.63 18.81 20.75
CA THR A 53 -2.39 19.60 21.01
C THR A 53 -1.53 19.09 22.16
N SER A 54 -2.03 18.26 23.08
CA SER A 54 -1.23 17.72 24.18
C SER A 54 -0.20 16.71 23.72
N LEU A 55 0.87 16.53 24.50
CA LEU A 55 1.84 15.45 24.30
C LEU A 55 1.15 14.08 24.20
N GLY A 56 1.59 13.26 23.24
CA GLY A 56 0.98 11.98 22.91
C GLY A 56 -0.27 12.07 22.03
N THR A 57 -0.70 13.28 21.63
CA THR A 57 -1.77 13.45 20.64
C THR A 57 -1.31 12.91 19.29
N VAL A 58 -2.20 12.21 18.61
CA VAL A 58 -1.98 11.68 17.26
C VAL A 58 -3.03 12.26 16.32
N LEU A 59 -2.59 12.93 15.27
CA LEU A 59 -3.39 13.51 14.20
C LEU A 59 -3.20 12.71 12.93
N MET A 60 -4.30 12.43 12.23
CA MET A 60 -4.31 11.79 10.93
C MET A 60 -4.94 12.71 9.89
N PHE A 61 -4.25 12.87 8.77
CA PHE A 61 -4.70 13.66 7.65
C PHE A 61 -5.27 12.75 6.56
N HIS A 62 -6.27 13.23 5.84
CA HIS A 62 -6.81 12.53 4.67
C HIS A 62 -6.99 13.51 3.50
N CYS A 63 -6.54 13.09 2.32
CA CYS A 63 -6.77 13.81 1.08
C CYS A 63 -7.98 13.21 0.32
N PRO A 64 -8.76 14.04 -0.39
CA PRO A 64 -9.89 13.62 -1.20
C PRO A 64 -9.42 12.85 -2.44
N SER A 65 -10.38 12.24 -3.13
CA SER A 65 -10.11 11.52 -4.38
C SER A 65 -9.40 12.41 -5.40
N GLY A 66 -8.44 11.83 -6.13
CA GLY A 66 -7.62 12.56 -7.09
C GLY A 66 -6.54 13.45 -6.48
N HIS A 67 -6.34 13.43 -5.16
CA HIS A 67 -5.23 14.10 -4.49
C HIS A 67 -4.34 13.10 -3.76
N GLN A 68 -3.03 13.28 -3.87
CA GLN A 68 -2.03 12.52 -3.15
C GLN A 68 -1.43 13.38 -2.07
N MET A 69 -1.28 12.76 -0.91
CA MET A 69 -0.63 13.39 0.23
C MET A 69 0.87 13.47 0.03
N VAL A 70 1.43 14.65 0.26
CA VAL A 70 2.87 14.89 0.29
C VAL A 70 3.26 15.23 1.72
N GLY A 71 4.07 14.36 2.33
CA GLY A 71 4.49 14.44 3.72
C GLY A 71 3.94 13.27 4.55
N SER A 72 3.97 13.42 5.88
CA SER A 72 3.47 12.42 6.82
C SER A 72 1.96 12.59 7.02
N GLY A 73 1.18 11.56 6.73
CA GLY A 73 -0.26 11.55 7.02
C GLY A 73 -0.61 11.34 8.48
N LEU A 74 0.37 10.98 9.30
CA LEU A 74 0.23 10.75 10.72
C LEU A 74 1.25 11.62 11.47
N LEU A 75 0.76 12.53 12.29
CA LEU A 75 1.57 13.42 13.11
C LEU A 75 1.34 13.08 14.58
N THR A 76 2.41 12.96 15.34
CA THR A 76 2.37 12.69 16.78
C THR A 76 3.03 13.84 17.53
N CYS A 77 2.36 14.38 18.53
CA CYS A 77 2.92 15.41 19.39
C CYS A 77 3.88 14.76 20.39
N ALA A 78 5.18 15.01 20.26
CA ALA A 78 6.21 14.42 21.09
C ALA A 78 7.13 15.49 21.69
N TRP A 79 7.76 15.15 22.81
CA TRP A 79 8.72 16.04 23.44
C TRP A 79 10.11 15.86 22.80
N ASN A 80 10.65 16.91 22.18
CA ASN A 80 11.96 16.88 21.52
C ASN A 80 13.09 17.41 22.43
N GLY A 81 13.00 17.14 23.73
CA GLY A 81 14.01 17.53 24.73
C GLY A 81 13.92 18.99 25.21
N SER A 82 13.51 19.92 24.36
CA SER A 82 13.39 21.35 24.69
C SER A 82 11.97 21.92 24.59
N MET A 83 11.17 21.38 23.67
CA MET A 83 9.79 21.80 23.44
C MET A 83 8.94 20.62 22.95
N ALA A 84 7.62 20.74 23.07
CA ALA A 84 6.69 19.83 22.42
C ALA A 84 6.58 20.20 20.94
N ASP A 85 6.89 19.24 20.07
CA ASP A 85 6.87 19.43 18.62
C ASP A 85 6.19 18.24 17.93
N TRP A 86 5.68 18.47 16.73
CA TRP A 86 5.11 17.42 15.91
C TRP A 86 6.21 16.54 15.32
N SER A 87 5.97 15.23 15.28
CA SER A 87 6.91 14.25 14.73
C SER A 87 7.25 14.48 13.26
N SER A 88 6.43 15.24 12.53
CA SER A 88 6.59 15.56 11.12
C SER A 88 5.91 16.89 10.79
N GLY A 89 6.32 17.53 9.70
CA GLY A 89 5.66 18.72 9.19
C GLY A 89 4.23 18.45 8.71
N SER A 90 3.40 19.50 8.66
CA SER A 90 2.02 19.41 8.15
C SER A 90 2.01 18.94 6.68
N PRO A 91 1.26 17.88 6.34
CA PRO A 91 1.20 17.37 4.97
C PRO A 91 0.36 18.27 4.06
N VAL A 92 0.67 18.25 2.77
CA VAL A 92 -0.07 18.99 1.73
C VAL A 92 -0.72 18.00 0.77
N CYS A 93 -1.98 18.20 0.46
CA CYS A 93 -2.67 17.46 -0.60
C CYS A 93 -2.35 18.09 -1.96
N LYS A 94 -1.69 17.34 -2.85
CA LYS A 94 -1.44 17.75 -4.24
C LYS A 94 -2.35 16.98 -5.18
N ALA A 95 -2.89 17.65 -6.20
CA ALA A 95 -3.67 16.98 -7.24
C ALA A 95 -2.78 15.96 -7.98
N VAL A 96 -3.25 14.72 -8.09
CA VAL A 96 -2.59 13.69 -8.87
C VAL A 96 -3.02 13.88 -10.32
N PRO A 97 -2.08 14.07 -11.26
CA PRO A 97 -2.45 14.06 -12.67
C PRO A 97 -3.09 12.71 -13.01
N PRO A 98 -4.15 12.69 -13.84
CA PRO A 98 -4.94 11.49 -14.14
C PRO A 98 -4.14 10.33 -14.76
N HIS A 99 -2.88 10.55 -15.12
CA HIS A 99 -1.99 9.58 -15.74
C HIS A 99 -1.66 8.38 -14.84
N GLU A 100 -1.49 8.59 -13.52
CA GLU A 100 -1.08 7.50 -12.59
C GLU A 100 -2.19 6.45 -12.37
N THR A 101 -3.46 6.86 -12.34
CA THR A 101 -4.59 5.94 -12.21
C THR A 101 -5.05 5.34 -13.54
N PHE A 102 -4.72 5.99 -14.66
CA PHE A 102 -5.03 5.48 -15.99
C PHE A 102 -4.27 4.18 -16.28
N GLY A 103 -2.98 4.10 -15.91
CA GLY A 103 -2.17 2.89 -16.07
C GLY A 103 -2.76 1.67 -15.37
N PHE A 104 -3.13 1.80 -14.08
CA PHE A 104 -3.76 0.70 -13.33
C PHE A 104 -5.10 0.28 -13.95
N LYS A 105 -5.95 1.23 -14.35
CA LYS A 105 -7.23 0.92 -15.00
C LYS A 105 -7.03 0.18 -16.31
N VAL A 106 -6.07 0.61 -17.14
CA VAL A 106 -5.74 -0.06 -18.40
C VAL A 106 -5.19 -1.46 -18.17
N ALA A 107 -4.31 -1.64 -17.18
CA ALA A 107 -3.78 -2.96 -16.82
C ALA A 107 -4.89 -3.92 -16.34
N VAL A 108 -5.81 -3.43 -15.50
CA VAL A 108 -6.96 -4.22 -15.02
C VAL A 108 -7.88 -4.58 -16.19
N ILE A 109 -8.21 -3.62 -17.06
CA ILE A 109 -9.04 -3.87 -18.24
C ILE A 109 -8.38 -4.90 -19.17
N ALA A 110 -7.09 -4.75 -19.47
CA ALA A 110 -6.33 -5.68 -20.31
C ALA A 110 -6.29 -7.09 -19.71
N SER A 111 -6.12 -7.21 -18.39
CA SER A 111 -6.17 -8.48 -17.67
C SER A 111 -7.54 -9.14 -17.79
N ILE A 112 -8.63 -8.38 -17.61
CA ILE A 112 -10.01 -8.91 -17.70
C ILE A 112 -10.30 -9.41 -19.12
N VAL A 113 -9.95 -8.62 -20.15
CA VAL A 113 -10.15 -9.00 -21.55
C VAL A 113 -9.37 -10.26 -21.89
N SER A 114 -8.12 -10.36 -21.45
CA SER A 114 -7.28 -11.54 -21.67
C SER A 114 -7.88 -12.79 -21.03
N CYS A 115 -8.33 -12.69 -19.78
CA CYS A 115 -8.98 -13.80 -19.07
C CYS A 115 -10.25 -14.28 -19.79
N ALA A 116 -11.09 -13.36 -20.26
CA ALA A 116 -12.32 -13.71 -20.96
C ALA A 116 -12.01 -14.50 -22.25
N VAL A 117 -11.04 -14.06 -23.05
CA VAL A 117 -10.65 -14.76 -24.29
C VAL A 117 -10.07 -16.15 -23.99
N ILE A 118 -9.18 -16.27 -23.01
CA ILE A 118 -8.59 -17.56 -22.62
C ILE A 118 -9.68 -18.53 -22.14
N LEU A 119 -10.61 -18.06 -21.32
CA LEU A 119 -11.73 -18.87 -20.84
C LEU A 119 -12.62 -19.32 -22.00
N LEU A 120 -12.99 -18.43 -22.92
CA LEU A 120 -13.82 -18.79 -24.08
C LEU A 120 -13.15 -19.85 -24.95
N MET A 121 -11.86 -19.69 -25.24
CA MET A 121 -11.10 -20.68 -26.01
C MET A 121 -11.03 -22.01 -25.24
N SER A 122 -10.65 -21.98 -23.97
CA SER A 122 -10.59 -23.19 -23.13
C SER A 122 -11.94 -23.90 -23.03
N MET A 123 -13.04 -23.16 -22.84
CA MET A 123 -14.38 -23.76 -22.75
C MET A 123 -14.79 -24.36 -24.09
N ALA A 124 -14.50 -23.71 -25.22
CA ALA A 124 -14.77 -24.29 -26.54
C ALA A 124 -14.01 -25.61 -26.74
N PHE A 125 -12.72 -25.65 -26.41
CA PHE A 125 -11.92 -26.89 -26.49
C PHE A 125 -12.46 -27.98 -25.56
N LEU A 126 -12.74 -27.66 -24.30
CA LEU A 126 -13.28 -28.60 -23.33
C LEU A 126 -14.65 -29.12 -23.78
N THR A 127 -15.57 -28.25 -24.21
CA THR A 127 -16.89 -28.66 -24.72
C THR A 127 -16.75 -29.53 -25.96
N CYS A 128 -15.90 -29.18 -26.94
CA CYS A 128 -15.68 -30.03 -28.11
C CYS A 128 -15.09 -31.40 -27.73
N CYS A 129 -14.12 -31.44 -26.82
CA CYS A 129 -13.55 -32.67 -26.29
C CYS A 129 -14.61 -33.50 -25.56
N LEU A 130 -15.43 -32.89 -24.70
CA LEU A 130 -16.49 -33.56 -23.97
C LEU A 130 -17.58 -34.10 -24.91
N LEU A 131 -18.02 -33.32 -25.90
CA LEU A 131 -18.97 -33.78 -26.92
C LEU A 131 -18.41 -34.93 -27.74
N LYS A 132 -17.13 -34.88 -28.11
CA LYS A 132 -16.43 -35.99 -28.79
C LYS A 132 -16.30 -37.22 -27.89
N CYS A 133 -15.98 -37.02 -26.61
CA CYS A 133 -15.88 -38.10 -25.62
C CYS A 133 -17.24 -38.77 -25.38
N VAL A 134 -18.30 -37.98 -25.22
CA VAL A 134 -19.68 -38.48 -25.06
C VAL A 134 -20.09 -39.21 -26.32
N LYS A 135 -19.88 -38.65 -27.51
CA LYS A 135 -20.23 -39.32 -28.78
C LYS A 135 -19.47 -40.64 -28.97
N LYS A 136 -18.16 -40.66 -28.67
CA LYS A 136 -17.34 -41.89 -28.70
C LYS A 136 -17.77 -42.89 -27.62
N SER A 137 -18.28 -42.41 -26.48
CA SER A 137 -18.82 -43.26 -25.42
C SER A 137 -20.16 -43.85 -25.82
N GLU A 138 -21.03 -43.09 -26.49
CA GLU A 138 -22.32 -43.54 -27.01
C GLU A 138 -22.11 -44.59 -28.11
N GLU A 139 -21.17 -44.36 -29.04
CA GLU A 139 -20.77 -45.37 -30.04
C GLU A 139 -20.24 -46.65 -29.35
N ARG A 140 -19.37 -46.53 -28.34
CA ARG A 140 -18.91 -47.69 -27.55
C ARG A 140 -20.02 -48.34 -26.73
N ARG A 141 -21.03 -47.61 -26.28
CA ARG A 141 -22.18 -48.11 -25.50
C ARG A 141 -23.16 -48.85 -26.39
N ALA A 142 -23.37 -48.39 -27.63
CA ALA A 142 -24.13 -49.09 -28.66
C ALA A 142 -23.48 -50.43 -29.07
N HIS A 143 -22.16 -50.45 -29.28
CA HIS A 143 -21.42 -51.70 -29.56
C HIS A 143 -21.37 -52.68 -28.38
N ARG A 144 -21.48 -52.19 -27.14
CA ARG A 144 -21.54 -53.04 -25.93
C ARG A 144 -22.94 -53.65 -25.68
N CYS A 145 -23.94 -53.31 -26.50
CA CYS A 145 -25.31 -53.84 -26.42
C CYS A 145 -25.72 -54.77 -27.58
N SER A 146 -24.84 -55.04 -28.55
CA SER A 146 -25.13 -56.00 -29.65
C SER A 146 -24.61 -57.41 -29.37
N GLY A 147 -24.90 -57.92 -28.16
CA GLY A 147 -24.71 -59.32 -27.78
C GLY A 147 -25.98 -59.82 -27.12
N VAL A 148 -26.94 -60.27 -27.91
CA VAL A 148 -28.12 -61.00 -27.44
C VAL A 148 -27.67 -62.41 -27.09
N LEU A 149 -27.59 -62.74 -25.79
CA LEU A 149 -27.59 -64.11 -25.31
C LEU A 149 -28.92 -64.37 -24.56
N PRO A 150 -29.62 -65.46 -24.86
CA PRO A 150 -30.85 -65.81 -24.15
C PRO A 150 -30.50 -66.44 -22.79
N GLY A 151 -30.74 -65.69 -21.71
CA GLY A 151 -30.73 -66.19 -20.34
C GLY A 151 -29.57 -65.68 -19.46
N GLY A 152 -29.92 -64.92 -18.41
CA GLY A 152 -29.12 -64.79 -17.19
C GLY A 152 -28.38 -63.46 -16.96
N GLY A 153 -29.07 -62.48 -16.37
CA GLY A 153 -28.53 -61.49 -15.42
C GLY A 153 -27.61 -60.35 -15.94
N PRO A 154 -27.69 -59.13 -15.36
CA PRO A 154 -26.79 -58.03 -15.70
C PRO A 154 -25.42 -58.21 -15.02
N GLY A 155 -24.45 -58.78 -15.74
CA GLY A 155 -23.05 -58.79 -15.33
C GLY A 155 -22.27 -57.63 -15.98
N CYS A 156 -21.96 -56.58 -15.21
CA CYS A 156 -21.05 -55.53 -15.66
C CYS A 156 -19.60 -56.02 -15.63
N GLY A 157 -19.07 -56.45 -16.78
CA GLY A 157 -17.64 -56.70 -16.96
C GLY A 157 -16.83 -55.40 -16.87
N VAL A 158 -16.06 -55.25 -15.80
CA VAL A 158 -15.13 -54.15 -15.59
C VAL A 158 -14.04 -54.21 -16.66
N SER A 159 -14.00 -53.23 -17.57
CA SER A 159 -12.86 -53.08 -18.49
C SER A 159 -12.09 -51.83 -18.09
N TYR A 160 -11.07 -52.05 -17.28
CA TYR A 160 -10.02 -51.11 -16.94
C TYR A 160 -9.07 -50.98 -18.13
N THR A 161 -9.26 -50.03 -19.04
CA THR A 161 -8.17 -49.55 -19.90
C THR A 161 -8.39 -48.09 -20.27
N CYS A 162 -7.87 -47.19 -19.44
CA CYS A 162 -7.57 -45.83 -19.86
C CYS A 162 -6.29 -45.87 -20.69
N GLN A 163 -6.40 -45.99 -22.02
CA GLN A 163 -5.23 -45.82 -22.89
C GLN A 163 -4.92 -44.31 -23.01
N ALA A 164 -3.84 -43.88 -22.35
CA ALA A 164 -3.28 -42.52 -22.50
C ALA A 164 -2.68 -42.31 -23.91
N PRO A 165 -2.61 -41.06 -24.41
CA PRO A 165 -2.28 -40.77 -25.82
C PRO A 165 -0.78 -40.56 -26.07
N TRP A 166 0.09 -41.42 -25.54
CA TRP A 166 1.52 -41.33 -25.83
C TRP A 166 2.02 -42.68 -26.34
N GLY A 167 2.30 -42.70 -27.65
CA GLY A 167 3.01 -43.80 -28.29
C GLY A 167 4.46 -43.83 -27.86
N SER A 168 4.97 -45.04 -27.63
CA SER A 168 6.39 -45.32 -27.47
C SER A 168 6.73 -46.54 -28.32
N VAL A 169 7.51 -46.25 -29.36
CA VAL A 169 8.51 -47.04 -30.11
C VAL A 169 8.19 -48.49 -30.45
#